data_AF-A0A936NFS4-F1
#
_entry.id   AF-A0A936NFS4-F1
#
_cell.length_a   1.000
_cell.length_b   1.000
_cell.length_c   1.000
_cell.angle_alpha   90.00
_cell.angle_beta   90.00
_cell.angle_gamma   90.00
#
_symmetry.space_group_name_H-M   'P 1'
#
loop_
_entity.id
_entity.type
_entity.pdbx_description
1 polymer ?
#
loop_
_entity_poly.entity_id
_entity_poly.type
_entity_poly.pdbx_seq_one_letter_code
_entity_poly.pdbx_strand_id
1 'polypeptide(L)'
;MNDDPSDDSTTGPTTAAHPRYRCTTCGNLTRFDVVATRRTREFHHYSVGGDLTVEQTETLDEEVESVSCRWCSSPAGVVTVDASDG
;
A
#
# COMPACT_ATOMS: atom_id res chain seq x y z
N MET A 1 35.84 -18.08 28.99
CA MET A 1 35.58 -16.83 28.25
C MET A 1 34.55 -17.21 27.22
N ASN A 2 33.29 -16.96 27.56
CA ASN A 2 32.16 -17.54 26.87
C ASN A 2 31.80 -16.61 25.72
N ASP A 3 31.81 -17.14 24.49
CA ASP A 3 31.19 -16.51 23.33
C ASP A 3 29.68 -16.69 23.42
N ASP A 4 28.97 -15.58 23.61
CA ASP A 4 27.51 -15.47 23.57
C ASP A 4 27.09 -15.15 22.13
N PRO A 5 26.40 -16.05 21.40
CA PRO A 5 25.77 -15.67 20.14
C PRO A 5 24.44 -14.97 20.45
N SER A 6 24.48 -13.64 20.45
CA SER A 6 23.28 -12.81 20.51
C SER A 6 22.48 -12.95 19.21
N ASP A 7 21.39 -13.71 19.27
CA ASP A 7 20.38 -13.87 18.22
C ASP A 7 19.49 -12.61 18.18
N ASP A 8 19.94 -11.58 17.47
CA ASP A 8 19.13 -10.39 17.18
C ASP A 8 18.16 -10.69 16.02
N SER A 9 17.08 -11.40 16.35
CA SER A 9 15.92 -11.52 15.47
C SER A 9 15.13 -10.20 15.46
N THR A 10 15.71 -9.14 14.89
CA THR A 10 15.00 -7.89 14.60
C THR A 10 13.93 -8.17 13.55
N THR A 11 12.70 -8.37 14.03
CA THR A 11 11.49 -8.39 13.20
C THR A 11 11.31 -6.99 12.63
N GLY A 12 11.74 -6.79 11.38
CA GLY A 12 11.54 -5.54 10.64
C GLY A 12 10.06 -5.21 10.45
N PRO A 13 9.73 -3.95 10.11
CA PRO A 13 8.35 -3.52 9.94
C PRO A 13 7.66 -4.38 8.87
N THR A 14 6.54 -5.00 9.23
CA THR A 14 5.66 -5.67 8.28
C THR A 14 5.11 -4.60 7.33
N THR A 15 5.73 -4.46 6.15
CA THR A 15 5.16 -3.68 5.05
C THR A 15 3.76 -4.21 4.81
N ALA A 16 2.73 -3.41 5.10
CA ALA A 16 1.35 -3.75 4.80
C ALA A 16 1.29 -4.17 3.33
N ALA A 17 1.00 -5.45 3.10
CA ALA A 17 1.02 -6.02 1.77
C ALA A 17 -0.09 -5.36 0.96
N HIS A 18 0.29 -4.61 -0.08
CA HIS A 18 -0.70 -4.02 -0.96
C HIS A 18 -1.35 -5.15 -1.78
N PRO A 19 -2.67 -5.11 -2.01
CA PRO A 19 -3.36 -6.11 -2.80
C PRO A 19 -2.73 -6.19 -4.20
N ARG A 20 -2.49 -7.42 -4.66
CA ARG A 20 -2.05 -7.67 -6.04
C ARG A 20 -3.27 -7.85 -6.92
N TYR A 21 -3.24 -7.30 -8.13
CA TYR A 21 -4.34 -7.38 -9.07
C TYR A 21 -3.96 -8.16 -10.32
N ARG A 22 -4.91 -8.93 -10.84
CA ARG A 22 -4.79 -9.63 -12.12
C ARG A 22 -6.00 -9.34 -12.99
N CYS A 23 -5.77 -8.93 -14.23
CA CYS A 23 -6.81 -8.88 -15.25
C CYS A 23 -6.97 -10.27 -15.88
N THR A 24 -8.11 -10.92 -15.66
CA THR A 24 -8.47 -12.21 -16.27
C THR A 24 -8.79 -12.09 -17.76
N THR A 25 -9.09 -10.89 -18.26
CA THR A 25 -9.42 -10.64 -19.67
C THR A 25 -8.19 -10.57 -20.56
N CYS A 26 -7.11 -9.90 -20.14
CA CYS A 26 -5.92 -9.68 -20.96
C CYS A 26 -4.60 -10.13 -20.30
N GLY A 27 -4.66 -10.68 -19.09
CA GLY A 27 -3.49 -11.18 -18.36
C GLY A 27 -2.61 -10.09 -17.74
N ASN A 28 -3.00 -8.81 -17.78
CA ASN A 28 -2.23 -7.73 -17.19
C ASN A 28 -2.10 -7.88 -15.66
N LEU A 29 -0.92 -7.60 -15.14
CA LEU A 29 -0.55 -7.71 -13.72
C LEU A 29 0.08 -6.41 -13.16
N THR A 30 0.31 -5.40 -13.98
CA THR A 30 1.21 -4.28 -13.61
C THR A 30 0.61 -2.89 -13.76
N ARG A 31 -0.56 -2.74 -14.40
CA ARG A 31 -1.17 -1.41 -14.66
C ARG A 31 -2.67 -1.39 -14.41
N PHE A 32 -3.09 -0.79 -13.32
CA PHE A 32 -4.49 -0.64 -12.95
C PHE A 32 -4.76 0.80 -12.51
N ASP A 33 -5.92 1.33 -12.85
CA ASP A 33 -6.44 2.53 -12.20
C ASP A 33 -7.19 2.07 -10.94
N VAL A 34 -6.81 2.60 -9.78
CA VAL A 34 -7.39 2.26 -8.47
C VAL A 34 -8.01 3.52 -7.90
N VAL A 35 -9.28 3.45 -7.53
CA VAL A 35 -9.96 4.50 -6.78
C VAL A 35 -10.14 4.00 -5.35
N ALA A 36 -9.72 4.80 -4.38
CA ALA A 36 -9.79 4.45 -2.97
C ALA A 36 -10.09 5.69 -2.13
N THR A 37 -10.86 5.48 -1.06
CA THR A 37 -11.04 6.45 0.02
C THR A 37 -10.04 6.14 1.12
N ARG A 38 -9.24 7.13 1.52
CA ARG A 38 -8.27 7.00 2.62
C ARG A 38 -8.56 8.05 3.69
N ARG A 39 -8.61 7.62 4.94
CA ARG A 39 -8.68 8.49 6.10
C ARG A 39 -7.32 8.52 6.79
N THR A 40 -6.72 9.70 6.87
CA THR A 40 -5.41 9.91 7.50
C THR A 40 -5.50 10.88 8.67
N ARG A 41 -4.56 10.77 9.58
CA ARG A 41 -4.22 11.79 10.57
C ARG A 41 -2.83 12.33 10.25
N GLU A 42 -2.68 13.63 10.27
CA GLU A 42 -1.41 14.28 9.94
C GLU A 42 -0.96 15.23 11.05
N PHE A 43 0.34 15.23 11.35
CA PHE A 43 0.97 16.20 12.22
C PHE A 43 1.51 17.35 11.37
N HIS A 44 0.83 18.48 11.46
CA HIS A 44 1.15 19.69 10.69
C HIS A 44 2.04 20.61 11.52
N HIS A 45 3.17 21.01 10.93
CA HIS A 45 4.06 22.01 11.48
C HIS A 45 4.08 23.22 10.55
N TYR A 46 3.65 24.36 11.08
CA TYR A 46 3.67 25.64 10.38
C TYR A 46 4.89 26.44 10.80
N SER A 47 5.60 27.00 9.80
CA SER A 47 6.63 28.01 10.06
C SER A 47 6.00 29.29 10.63
N VAL A 48 6.80 30.15 11.26
CA VAL A 48 6.34 31.49 11.69
C VAL A 48 5.85 32.32 10.47
N GLY A 49 6.39 32.05 9.28
CA GLY A 49 5.99 32.69 8.03
C GLY A 49 4.72 32.09 7.40
N GLY A 50 4.19 30.98 7.94
CA GLY A 50 2.96 30.33 7.49
C GLY A 50 3.16 29.16 6.53
N ASP A 51 4.38 28.74 6.24
CA ASP A 51 4.66 27.58 5.38
C ASP A 51 4.28 26.28 6.11
N LEU A 52 3.58 25.37 5.44
CA LEU A 52 3.18 24.08 5.99
C LEU A 52 4.20 22.98 5.65
N THR A 53 4.64 22.25 6.68
CA THR A 53 5.29 20.95 6.57
C THR A 53 4.43 19.89 7.26
N VAL A 54 4.20 18.76 6.59
CA VAL A 54 3.62 17.57 7.24
C VAL A 54 4.77 16.70 7.73
N GLU A 55 4.96 16.61 9.04
CA GLU A 55 6.09 15.88 9.63
C GLU A 55 5.78 14.39 9.82
N GLN A 56 4.51 14.05 10.03
CA GLN A 56 4.06 12.67 10.17
C GLN A 56 2.67 12.50 9.56
N THR A 57 2.47 11.39 8.86
CA THR A 57 1.18 10.94 8.35
C THR A 57 0.91 9.53 8.86
N GLU A 58 -0.25 9.33 9.47
CA GLU A 58 -0.78 8.04 9.91
C GLU A 58 -2.03 7.73 9.09
N THR A 59 -2.06 6.58 8.41
CA THR A 59 -3.28 6.08 7.76
C THR A 59 -4.13 5.38 8.81
N LEU A 60 -5.34 5.91 9.05
CA LEU A 60 -6.29 5.35 10.00
C LEU A 60 -7.17 4.28 9.35
N ASP A 61 -7.51 4.48 8.09
CA ASP A 61 -8.42 3.60 7.34
C ASP A 61 -8.21 3.79 5.83
N GLU A 62 -8.42 2.71 5.07
CA GLU A 62 -8.35 2.73 3.61
C GLU A 62 -9.34 1.71 3.02
N GLU A 63 -10.18 2.19 2.12
CA GLU A 63 -11.15 1.39 1.40
C GLU A 63 -10.93 1.55 -0.11
N VAL A 64 -10.69 0.44 -0.82
CA VAL A 64 -10.61 0.43 -2.28
C VAL A 64 -12.03 0.37 -2.85
N GLU A 65 -12.42 1.43 -3.55
CA GLU A 65 -13.77 1.59 -4.12
C GLU A 65 -13.89 0.90 -5.48
N SER A 66 -12.86 0.98 -6.32
CA SER A 66 -12.86 0.32 -7.63
C SER A 66 -11.45 0.12 -8.18
N VAL A 67 -11.32 -0.91 -9.01
CA VAL A 67 -10.07 -1.22 -9.72
C VAL A 67 -10.40 -1.54 -11.17
N SER A 68 -9.70 -0.92 -12.11
CA SER A 68 -9.90 -1.15 -13.55
C SER A 68 -8.58 -1.39 -14.28
N CYS A 69 -8.60 -2.27 -15.28
CA CYS A 69 -7.43 -2.57 -16.08
C CYS A 69 -7.20 -1.45 -17.10
N ARG A 70 -6.17 -0.61 -16.88
CA ARG A 70 -5.83 0.48 -17.80
C ARG A 70 -5.44 0.00 -19.20
N TRP A 71 -4.96 -1.24 -19.33
CA TRP A 71 -4.50 -1.77 -20.61
C TRP A 71 -5.63 -2.07 -21.59
N CYS A 72 -6.65 -2.82 -21.15
CA CYS A 72 -7.76 -3.22 -22.02
C CYS A 72 -9.04 -2.40 -21.79
N SER A 73 -9.09 -1.57 -20.74
CA SER A 73 -10.26 -0.80 -20.33
C SER A 73 -11.53 -1.64 -20.13
N SER A 74 -11.39 -2.97 -19.95
CA SER A 74 -12.53 -3.84 -19.68
C SER A 74 -13.04 -3.55 -18.27
N PRO A 75 -14.34 -3.21 -18.11
CA PRO A 75 -14.93 -2.97 -16.79
C PRO A 75 -15.08 -4.26 -15.97
N ALA A 76 -15.03 -5.42 -16.63
CA ALA A 76 -15.12 -6.73 -16.01
C ALA A 76 -13.82 -7.51 -16.24
N GLY A 77 -13.20 -8.00 -15.17
CA GLY A 77 -12.07 -8.91 -15.25
C GLY A 77 -10.92 -8.66 -14.29
N VAL A 78 -10.96 -7.64 -13.44
CA VAL A 78 -9.91 -7.48 -12.41
C VAL A 78 -10.27 -8.32 -11.19
N VAL A 79 -9.35 -9.18 -10.76
CA VAL A 79 -9.44 -9.94 -9.52
C VAL A 79 -8.26 -9.60 -8.62
N THR A 80 -8.50 -9.56 -7.32
CA THR A 80 -7.44 -9.52 -6.32
C THR A 80 -6.84 -10.92 -6.22
N VAL A 81 -5.52 -11.00 -6.23
CA VAL A 81 -4.78 -12.24 -6.00
C VAL A 81 -4.08 -12.14 -4.65
N ASP A 82 -4.38 -13.08 -3.76
CA ASP A 82 -3.75 -13.15 -2.46
C ASP A 82 -2.26 -13.48 -2.60
N ALA A 83 -1.45 -12.98 -1.67
CA ALA A 83 -0.01 -13.25 -1.66
C ALA A 83 0.32 -14.73 -1.40
N SER A 84 -0.65 -15.53 -0.92
CA SER A 84 -0.52 -16.96 -0.59
C SER A 84 -0.91 -17.91 -1.72
N ASP A 85 -1.37 -17.41 -2.88
CA ASP A 85 -1.52 -18.22 -4.10
C ASP A 85 -0.19 -18.22 -4.87
N GLY A 86 0.77 -19.02 -4.38
CA GLY A 86 2.10 -19.21 -4.96
C GLY A 86 2.95 -20.22 -4.20
#